data_AF-A0AAP3A4P6-F1
#
_entry.id   AF-A0AAP3A4P6-F1
#
_cell.length_a   1.000
_cell.length_b   1.000
_cell.length_c   1.000
_cell.angle_alpha   90.00
_cell.angle_beta   90.00
_cell.angle_gamma   90.00
#
_symmetry.space_group_name_H-M   'P 1'
#
loop_
_entity.id
_entity.type
_entity.pdbx_description
1 polymer ?
#
loop_
_entity_poly.entity_id
_entity_poly.type
_entity_poly.pdbx_seq_one_letter_code
_entity_poly.pdbx_strand_id
1 'polypeptide(L)'
;KLISSPETWNYGVPAFLLDYNISGNRNKASDYDAESFYASSLIGVNFSKWHLRTSANYSQYKNNSSWGGVSTDKSSFYNTYAERD
;
A
#
# COMPACT_ATOMS: atom_id res chain seq x y z
N LYS A 1 -39.40 16.04 3.20
CA LYS A 1 -38.89 14.75 3.73
C LYS A 1 -37.52 15.03 4.32
N LEU A 2 -37.35 14.90 5.64
CA LEU A 2 -36.08 15.23 6.31
C LEU A 2 -34.99 14.24 5.87
N ILE A 3 -33.88 14.75 5.35
CA ILE A 3 -32.70 13.99 4.91
C ILE A 3 -31.97 13.34 6.11
N SER A 4 -32.36 13.71 7.33
CA SER A 4 -31.76 13.26 8.59
C SER A 4 -32.37 11.99 9.19
N SER A 5 -33.36 11.36 8.54
CA SER A 5 -33.85 10.05 9.02
C SER A 5 -32.76 8.99 8.81
N PRO A 6 -32.38 8.20 9.84
CA PRO A 6 -31.39 7.12 9.72
C PRO A 6 -31.71 6.12 8.60
N GLU A 7 -32.99 5.99 8.25
CA GLU A 7 -33.50 5.10 7.21
C GLU A 7 -33.22 5.61 5.78
N THR A 8 -32.78 6.86 5.63
CA THR A 8 -32.45 7.47 4.33
C THR A 8 -30.95 7.53 4.04
N TRP A 9 -30.11 7.04 4.96
CA TRP A 9 -28.66 7.04 4.78
C TRP A 9 -28.24 5.99 3.73
N ASN A 10 -27.52 6.43 2.72
CA ASN A 10 -26.95 5.55 1.71
C ASN A 10 -25.57 5.09 2.19
N TYR A 11 -25.47 3.81 2.57
CA TYR A 11 -24.22 3.18 3.03
C TYR A 11 -23.25 2.83 1.88
N GLY A 12 -23.51 3.33 0.68
CA GLY A 12 -22.72 3.05 -0.51
C GLY A 12 -22.92 1.65 -1.05
N VAL A 13 -22.03 1.25 -1.95
CA VAL A 13 -22.05 -0.06 -2.60
C VAL A 13 -20.87 -0.92 -2.11
N PRO A 14 -21.04 -2.25 -2.08
CA PRO A 14 -19.91 -3.15 -1.88
C PRO A 14 -18.82 -2.89 -2.92
N ALA A 15 -17.61 -2.59 -2.46
CA ALA A 15 -16.50 -2.24 -3.34
C ALA A 15 -15.17 -2.70 -2.75
N PHE A 16 -14.27 -3.10 -3.63
CA PHE A 16 -12.86 -3.29 -3.32
C PHE A 16 -12.08 -2.04 -3.77
N LEU A 17 -11.22 -1.53 -2.91
CA LEU A 17 -10.41 -0.34 -3.13
C LEU A 17 -8.94 -0.72 -3.07
N LEU A 18 -8.17 -0.20 -4.02
CA LEU A 18 -6.72 -0.32 -4.05
C LEU A 18 -6.12 1.00 -4.52
N ASP A 19 -5.34 1.62 -3.65
CA ASP A 19 -4.45 2.71 -3.98
C ASP A 19 -3.02 2.19 -3.93
N TYR A 20 -2.18 2.60 -4.88
CA TYR A 20 -0.81 2.14 -4.99
C TYR A 20 0.12 3.29 -5.39
N ASN A 21 1.28 3.33 -4.74
CA ASN A 21 2.37 4.22 -5.10
C ASN A 21 3.63 3.38 -5.27
N ILE A 22 4.27 3.50 -6.43
CA ILE A 22 5.48 2.76 -6.75
C ILE A 22 6.55 3.77 -7.14
N SER A 23 7.73 3.64 -6.53
CA SER A 23 8.89 4.45 -6.82
C SER A 23 10.14 3.56 -6.86
N GLY A 24 11.13 3.99 -7.61
CA GLY A 24 12.40 3.28 -7.66
C GLY A 24 13.51 4.18 -8.17
N ASN A 25 14.74 3.80 -7.84
CA ASN A 25 15.92 4.44 -8.36
C ASN A 25 16.98 3.40 -8.72
N ARG A 26 17.89 3.79 -9.61
CA ARG A 26 19.08 3.03 -9.92
C ARG A 26 20.26 3.98 -10.01
N ASN A 27 21.34 3.63 -9.33
CA ASN A 27 22.57 4.39 -9.27
C ASN A 27 23.69 3.50 -9.77
N LYS A 28 24.26 3.88 -10.92
CA LYS A 28 25.37 3.17 -11.54
C LYS A 28 26.65 4.01 -11.46
N ALA A 29 27.70 3.41 -10.94
CA ALA A 29 29.06 3.92 -10.92
C ALA A 29 30.01 2.83 -11.46
N SER A 30 31.28 3.17 -11.69
CA SER A 30 32.24 2.32 -12.40
C SER A 30 32.33 0.89 -11.85
N ASP A 31 32.33 0.73 -10.53
CA ASP A 31 32.48 -0.57 -9.84
C ASP A 31 31.27 -0.93 -8.95
N TYR A 32 30.14 -0.23 -9.15
CA TYR A 32 29.00 -0.27 -8.24
C TYR A 32 27.67 -0.02 -8.94
N ASP A 33 26.67 -0.85 -8.68
CA ASP A 33 25.30 -0.72 -9.19
C ASP A 33 24.33 -0.93 -8.03
N ALA A 34 23.55 0.08 -7.68
CA ALA A 34 22.54 -0.02 -6.64
C ALA A 34 21.15 0.34 -7.15
N GLU A 35 20.19 -0.53 -6.87
CA GLU A 35 18.79 -0.38 -7.22
C GLU A 35 17.96 -0.35 -5.93
N SER A 36 17.09 0.65 -5.81
CA SER A 36 16.09 0.67 -4.74
C SER A 36 14.71 0.70 -5.37
N PHE A 37 13.81 -0.12 -4.85
CA PHE A 37 12.42 -0.20 -5.26
C PHE A 37 11.56 -0.08 -4.02
N TYR A 38 10.54 0.78 -4.06
CA TYR A 38 9.60 1.00 -2.99
C TYR A 38 8.19 0.98 -3.56
N ALA A 39 7.33 0.19 -2.95
CA ALA A 39 5.91 0.16 -3.25
C ALA A 39 5.13 0.34 -1.95
N SER A 40 4.18 1.26 -1.94
CA SER A 40 3.19 1.38 -0.87
C SER A 40 1.80 1.18 -1.45
N SER A 41 0.90 0.63 -0.66
CA SER A 41 -0.47 0.38 -1.08
C SER A 41 -1.44 0.55 0.08
N LEU A 42 -2.60 1.13 -0.20
CA LEU A 42 -3.75 1.14 0.70
C LEU A 42 -4.83 0.24 0.10
N ILE A 43 -5.17 -0.81 0.83
CA ILE A 43 -6.19 -1.77 0.43
C ILE A 43 -7.43 -1.53 1.29
N GLY A 44 -8.60 -1.52 0.66
CA GLY A 44 -9.86 -1.32 1.34
C GLY A 44 -10.98 -2.22 0.83
N VAL A 45 -11.89 -2.58 1.73
CA VAL A 45 -13.14 -3.26 1.38
C VAL A 45 -14.28 -2.47 2.01
N ASN A 46 -15.26 -2.09 1.20
CA ASN A 46 -16.51 -1.51 1.67
C ASN A 46 -17.59 -2.58 1.56
N PHE A 47 -18.33 -2.82 2.63
CA PHE A 47 -19.46 -3.74 2.63
C PHE A 47 -20.55 -3.26 3.57
N SER A 48 -21.66 -2.79 3.01
CA SER A 48 -22.75 -2.15 3.77
C SER A 48 -22.17 -1.03 4.66
N LYS A 49 -22.38 -1.06 5.97
CA LYS A 49 -21.87 -0.04 6.91
C LYS A 49 -20.39 -0.23 7.30
N TRP A 50 -19.76 -1.31 6.86
CA TRP A 50 -18.40 -1.66 7.28
C TRP A 50 -17.37 -1.20 6.25
N HIS A 51 -16.33 -0.56 6.74
CA HIS A 51 -15.18 -0.18 5.95
C HIS A 51 -13.93 -0.81 6.57
N LEU A 52 -13.33 -1.74 5.83
CA LEU A 52 -12.04 -2.32 6.17
C LEU A 52 -10.95 -1.55 5.44
N ARG A 53 -9.86 -1.21 6.12
CA ARG A 53 -8.68 -0.55 5.56
C ARG A 53 -7.42 -1.23 6.08
N THR A 54 -6.41 -1.35 5.22
CA THR A 54 -5.08 -1.85 5.59
C THR A 54 -4.01 -1.23 4.71
N SER A 55 -2.85 -0.92 5.29
CA SER A 55 -1.71 -0.37 4.58
C SER A 55 -0.63 -1.43 4.41
N ALA A 56 -0.04 -1.49 3.22
CA ALA A 56 1.05 -2.38 2.88
C ALA A 56 2.23 -1.57 2.35
N ASN A 57 3.44 -1.91 2.78
CA ASN A 57 4.68 -1.39 2.22
C ASN A 57 5.58 -2.55 1.81
N TYR A 58 6.22 -2.40 0.67
CA TYR A 58 7.28 -3.26 0.18
C TYR A 58 8.48 -2.41 -0.23
N SER A 59 9.67 -2.84 0.15
CA SER A 59 10.91 -2.20 -0.24
C SER A 59 11.95 -3.25 -0.57
N GLN A 60 12.60 -3.08 -1.70
CA GLN A 60 13.71 -3.90 -2.15
C GLN A 60 14.92 -3.00 -2.37
N TYR A 61 16.07 -3.44 -1.87
CA TYR A 61 17.35 -2.80 -2.08
C TYR A 61 18.32 -3.85 -2.61
N LYS A 62 18.85 -3.60 -3.80
CA LYS A 62 19.88 -4.43 -4.43
C LYS A 62 21.12 -3.60 -4.60
N ASN A 63 22.25 -4.19 -4.26
CA ASN A 63 23.55 -3.59 -4.39
C ASN A 63 24.48 -4.62 -4.99
N ASN A 64 25.14 -4.27 -6.07
CA ASN A 64 26.10 -5.12 -6.74
C ASN A 64 27.42 -4.35 -6.89
N SER A 65 28.50 -4.93 -6.41
CA SER A 65 29.84 -4.38 -6.52
C SER A 65 30.80 -5.43 -7.08
N SER A 66 31.98 -4.99 -7.54
CA SER A 66 33.03 -5.90 -8.01
C SER A 66 33.47 -6.96 -6.98
N TRP A 67 33.12 -6.78 -5.70
CA TRP A 67 33.51 -7.66 -4.59
C TRP A 67 32.35 -8.51 -4.04
N GLY A 68 31.16 -8.39 -4.62
CA GLY A 68 29.96 -9.13 -4.21
C GLY A 68 28.68 -8.30 -4.28
N GLY A 69 27.55 -8.99 -4.21
CA GLY A 69 26.22 -8.39 -4.25
C GLY A 69 25.37 -8.73 -3.01
N VAL A 70 24.56 -7.77 -2.58
CA VAL A 70 23.61 -7.89 -1.47
C VAL A 70 22.22 -7.51 -1.96
N SER A 71 21.22 -8.32 -1.63
CA SER A 71 19.81 -7.99 -1.81
C SER A 71 19.12 -8.00 -0.45
N THR A 72 18.30 -6.99 -0.19
CA THR A 72 17.45 -6.90 1.00
C THR A 72 16.04 -6.61 0.56
N ASP A 73 15.12 -7.47 0.99
CA ASP A 73 13.70 -7.36 0.71
C ASP A 73 12.96 -7.23 2.04
N LYS A 74 12.04 -6.27 2.11
CA LYS A 74 11.19 -6.08 3.28
C LYS A 74 9.76 -5.84 2.83
N SER A 75 8.84 -6.57 3.45
CA SER A 75 7.40 -6.39 3.30
C SER A 75 6.79 -6.18 4.67
N SER A 76 5.82 -5.28 4.79
CA SER A 76 5.11 -5.03 6.02
C SER A 76 3.67 -4.63 5.76
N PHE A 77 2.76 -5.20 6.55
CA PHE A 77 1.37 -4.79 6.63
C PHE A 77 1.15 -4.11 7.97
N TYR A 78 0.50 -2.97 7.97
CA TYR A 78 0.29 -2.15 9.15
C TYR A 78 -1.00 -1.35 9.03
N ASN A 79 -1.44 -0.79 10.14
CA ASN A 79 -2.64 0.03 10.22
C ASN A 79 -3.88 -0.66 9.62
N THR A 80 -4.10 -1.92 10.01
CA THR A 80 -5.30 -2.67 9.64
C THR A 80 -6.41 -2.36 10.65
N TYR A 81 -7.52 -1.80 10.17
CA TYR A 81 -8.66 -1.47 11.01
C TYR A 81 -9.97 -1.65 10.25
N ALA A 82 -11.04 -1.86 11.01
CA ALA A 82 -12.41 -1.86 10.53
C ALA A 82 -13.20 -0.79 11.26
N GLU A 83 -13.93 0.02 10.50
CA GLU A 83 -14.83 1.06 11.01
C GLU A 83 -16.26 0.77 10.56
N ARG A 84 -17.23 1.23 11.36
CA ARG A 84 -18.66 1.07 11.08
C ARG A 84 -19.42 2.35 11.38
N ASP A 85 -20.28 2.74 10.45
CA ASP A 85 -21.24 3.86 10.60
C ASP A 85 -22.45 3.50 11.48
#